data_AF-A0AAE1NXC9-F1
#
_entry.id   AF-A0AAE1NXC9-F1
#
_cell.length_a   1.000
_cell.length_b   1.000
_cell.length_c   1.000
_cell.angle_alpha   90.00
_cell.angle_beta   90.00
_cell.angle_gamma   90.00
#
_symmetry.space_group_name_H-M   'P 1'
#
loop_
_entity.id
_entity.type
_entity.pdbx_description
1 polymer ?
#
loop_
_entity_poly.entity_id
_entity_poly.type
_entity_poly.pdbx_seq_one_letter_code
_entity_poly.pdbx_strand_id
1 'polypeptide(L)'
;MYTRGLLLLVVLPLVVTMCTGASVPEERTYAGEAKCWSGDSHLGESMKFNDNNPHLGSVGFDNTIQSVKVTGMWIFYDDPDYNSNTADSSRFFYVHGLDYSMTIPDEYKNKATSLRYAGSQHKLNDDYWSIYQGMYFAGDTLGGTNDMTDLSFLTFDAFSVILVGKTAWSFCEGVNYAGPCVCMWPDTHHDDTLFRELDLGIFPTLTSYGGILRVRSVRKGCYGKVISSSSDSGSSSSSSSRITHVSQGTEGGFGYIEKKKID
;
A
#
# COMPACT_ATOMS: atom_id res chain seq x y z
N MET A 1 -30.92 -29.95 85.74
CA MET A 1 -31.72 -29.87 84.50
C MET A 1 -30.95 -29.00 83.49
N TYR A 2 -30.67 -29.57 82.32
CA TYR A 2 -30.12 -28.98 81.09
C TYR A 2 -28.80 -28.18 81.13
N THR A 3 -27.68 -28.88 80.95
CA THR A 3 -26.44 -28.33 80.37
C THR A 3 -26.51 -28.45 78.84
N ARG A 4 -26.54 -27.30 78.14
CA ARG A 4 -26.54 -27.21 76.67
C ARG A 4 -25.13 -27.40 76.12
N GLY A 5 -24.97 -28.38 75.24
CA GLY A 5 -23.74 -28.59 74.45
C GLY A 5 -23.62 -27.57 73.31
N LEU A 6 -22.44 -26.96 73.21
CA LEU A 6 -22.05 -26.02 72.17
C LEU A 6 -21.54 -26.80 70.95
N LEU A 7 -22.24 -26.70 69.82
CA LEU A 7 -21.87 -27.32 68.55
C LEU A 7 -20.90 -26.39 67.80
N LEU A 8 -19.63 -26.79 67.65
CA LEU A 8 -18.63 -26.08 66.85
C LEU A 8 -18.84 -26.40 65.36
N LEU A 9 -19.21 -25.39 64.57
CA LEU A 9 -19.23 -25.42 63.11
C LEU A 9 -17.81 -25.19 62.56
N VAL A 10 -17.25 -26.19 61.89
CA VAL A 10 -15.98 -26.08 61.15
C VAL A 10 -16.31 -25.58 59.74
N VAL A 11 -15.87 -24.36 59.42
CA VAL A 11 -15.97 -23.78 58.07
C VAL A 11 -14.68 -24.08 57.32
N LEU A 12 -14.76 -24.92 56.28
CA LEU A 12 -13.64 -25.18 55.36
C LEU A 12 -13.58 -24.09 54.28
N PRO A 13 -12.40 -23.50 53.97
CA PRO A 13 -12.29 -22.51 52.91
C PRO A 13 -12.31 -23.17 51.52
N LEU A 14 -13.16 -22.64 50.65
CA LEU A 14 -13.25 -22.97 49.23
C LEU A 14 -12.05 -22.35 48.49
N VAL A 15 -11.13 -23.17 47.99
CA VAL A 15 -10.02 -22.70 47.14
C VAL A 15 -10.55 -22.53 45.72
N VAL A 16 -10.73 -21.27 45.29
CA VAL A 16 -11.07 -20.92 43.90
C VAL A 16 -9.77 -20.78 43.13
N THR A 17 -9.42 -21.79 42.32
CA THR A 17 -8.32 -21.69 41.36
C THR A 17 -8.76 -20.79 40.21
N MET A 18 -8.24 -19.56 40.17
CA MET A 18 -8.39 -18.68 39.01
C MET A 18 -7.47 -19.18 37.90
N CYS A 19 -8.05 -19.81 36.88
CA CYS A 19 -7.34 -20.06 35.62
C CYS A 19 -7.08 -18.70 34.95
N THR A 20 -5.85 -18.20 35.04
CA THR A 20 -5.38 -17.12 34.18
C THR A 20 -5.35 -17.64 32.75
N GLY A 21 -6.38 -17.32 31.96
CA GLY A 21 -6.36 -17.54 30.53
C GLY A 21 -5.24 -16.71 29.92
N ALA A 22 -4.18 -17.39 29.46
CA ALA A 22 -3.22 -16.76 28.56
C ALA A 22 -4.00 -16.36 27.31
N SER A 23 -4.06 -15.05 27.01
CA SER A 23 -4.58 -14.57 25.75
C SER A 23 -3.76 -15.21 24.63
N VAL A 24 -4.41 -16.04 23.80
CA VAL A 24 -3.84 -16.50 22.54
C VAL A 24 -3.45 -15.24 21.76
N PRO A 25 -2.18 -15.07 21.34
CA PRO A 25 -1.81 -13.92 20.53
C PRO A 25 -2.65 -13.96 19.26
N GLU A 26 -3.41 -12.89 19.03
CA GLU A 26 -4.19 -12.68 17.82
C GLU A 26 -3.23 -12.82 16.62
N GLU A 27 -3.48 -13.82 15.78
CA GLU A 27 -2.75 -14.01 14.54
C GLU A 27 -2.95 -12.74 13.72
N ARG A 28 -1.89 -11.94 13.54
CA ARG A 28 -1.99 -10.71 12.75
C ARG A 28 -2.34 -11.09 11.31
N THR A 29 -3.59 -10.87 10.93
CA THR A 29 -4.03 -10.93 9.54
C THR A 29 -3.52 -9.68 8.84
N TYR A 30 -2.53 -9.88 7.97
CA TYR A 30 -2.02 -8.82 7.10
C TYR A 30 -2.91 -8.73 5.86
N ALA A 31 -3.22 -7.51 5.45
CA ALA A 31 -4.01 -7.23 4.26
C ALA A 31 -3.28 -7.58 2.96
N GLY A 32 -1.99 -7.25 2.89
CA GLY A 32 -1.13 -7.48 1.75
C GLY A 32 -0.12 -8.60 1.99
N GLU A 33 0.26 -9.27 0.92
CA GLU A 33 1.31 -10.29 0.93
C GLU A 33 2.10 -10.25 -0.38
N ALA A 34 3.43 -10.32 -0.30
CA ALA A 34 4.29 -10.61 -1.44
C ALA A 34 5.13 -11.85 -1.15
N LYS A 35 4.91 -12.90 -1.94
CA LYS A 35 5.83 -14.02 -2.01
C LYS A 35 6.77 -13.83 -3.18
N CYS A 36 8.06 -13.94 -2.93
CA CYS A 36 9.14 -13.67 -3.87
C CYS A 36 10.02 -14.91 -4.01
N TRP A 37 10.53 -15.16 -5.21
CA TRP A 37 11.35 -16.32 -5.54
C TRP A 37 12.65 -15.93 -6.22
N SER A 38 13.69 -16.74 -5.99
CA SER A 38 15.04 -16.54 -6.53
C SER A 38 15.20 -16.98 -7.99
N GLY A 39 14.18 -17.61 -8.58
CA GLY A 39 14.19 -18.07 -9.96
C GLY A 39 12.93 -17.65 -10.72
N ASP A 40 13.00 -17.77 -12.03
CA ASP A 40 11.85 -17.54 -12.92
C ASP A 40 10.71 -18.54 -12.63
N SER A 41 9.47 -18.13 -12.93
CA SER A 41 8.29 -18.99 -12.81
C SER A 41 8.13 -19.66 -11.43
N HIS A 42 8.42 -18.90 -10.37
CA HIS A 42 8.22 -19.29 -8.97
C HIS A 42 9.07 -20.50 -8.53
N LEU A 43 10.27 -20.63 -9.11
CA LEU A 43 11.25 -21.65 -8.79
C LEU A 43 12.33 -21.12 -7.83
N GLY A 44 13.06 -22.04 -7.20
CA GLY A 44 14.17 -21.71 -6.31
C GLY A 44 13.73 -21.39 -4.88
N GLU A 45 14.61 -20.68 -4.15
CA GLU A 45 14.34 -20.25 -2.78
C GLU A 45 13.23 -19.19 -2.78
N SER A 46 12.40 -19.19 -1.73
CA SER A 46 11.29 -18.25 -1.63
C SER A 46 11.24 -17.56 -0.28
N MET A 47 10.86 -16.29 -0.29
CA MET A 47 10.61 -15.50 0.92
C MET A 47 9.23 -14.83 0.83
N LYS A 48 8.55 -14.74 1.97
CA LYS A 48 7.26 -14.08 2.10
C LYS A 48 7.43 -12.79 2.90
N PHE A 49 6.84 -11.71 2.39
CA PHE A 49 6.81 -10.39 2.99
C PHE A 49 5.35 -9.99 3.22
N ASN A 50 5.07 -9.57 4.45
CA ASN A 50 3.77 -9.04 4.87
C ASN A 50 3.90 -7.60 5.41
N ASP A 51 5.12 -7.08 5.43
CA ASP A 51 5.45 -5.74 5.91
C ASP A 51 6.59 -5.20 5.05
N ASN A 52 6.88 -3.92 5.22
CA ASN A 52 7.94 -3.23 4.53
C ASN A 52 9.31 -3.80 4.95
N ASN A 53 10.23 -3.89 4.00
CA ASN A 53 11.62 -4.25 4.28
C ASN A 53 12.54 -3.20 3.65
N PRO A 54 13.18 -2.33 4.45
CA PRO A 54 14.08 -1.29 3.93
C PRO A 54 15.42 -1.84 3.46
N HIS A 55 15.78 -3.09 3.81
CA HIS A 55 17.05 -3.69 3.44
C HIS A 55 16.97 -5.22 3.36
N LEU A 56 16.75 -5.74 2.15
CA LEU A 56 16.62 -7.18 1.87
C LEU A 56 17.91 -7.96 2.21
N GLY A 57 19.06 -7.29 2.26
CA GLY A 57 20.32 -7.86 2.77
C GLY A 57 20.22 -8.35 4.20
N SER A 58 19.39 -7.72 5.03
CA SER A 58 19.18 -8.11 6.43
C SER A 58 18.51 -9.48 6.59
N VAL A 59 17.81 -9.93 5.54
CA VAL A 59 17.12 -11.22 5.49
C VAL A 59 17.77 -12.18 4.49
N GLY A 60 18.90 -11.83 3.90
CA GLY A 60 19.61 -12.66 2.93
C GLY A 60 18.86 -12.86 1.61
N PHE A 61 18.00 -11.91 1.22
CA PHE A 61 17.21 -11.98 -0.04
C PHE A 61 17.45 -10.78 -0.96
N ASP A 62 18.60 -10.12 -0.77
CA ASP A 62 19.04 -8.96 -1.56
C ASP A 62 19.36 -9.36 -3.00
N ASN A 63 18.99 -8.53 -3.98
CA ASN A 63 19.31 -8.75 -5.39
C ASN A 63 18.94 -10.17 -5.89
N THR A 64 17.92 -10.78 -5.28
CA THR A 64 17.58 -12.19 -5.50
C THR A 64 16.25 -12.38 -6.24
N ILE A 65 15.34 -11.42 -6.14
CA ILE A 65 13.96 -11.57 -6.63
C ILE A 65 13.93 -11.67 -8.17
N GLN A 66 13.36 -12.77 -8.69
CA GLN A 66 13.18 -13.02 -10.13
C GLN A 66 11.73 -13.34 -10.52
N SER A 67 10.91 -13.79 -9.58
CA SER A 67 9.47 -13.92 -9.79
C SER A 67 8.71 -13.68 -8.50
N VAL A 68 7.45 -13.27 -8.61
CA VAL A 68 6.62 -12.89 -7.47
C VAL A 68 5.19 -13.38 -7.61
N LYS A 69 4.51 -13.47 -6.47
CA LYS A 69 3.07 -13.64 -6.33
C LYS A 69 2.60 -12.68 -5.24
N VAL A 70 1.72 -11.75 -5.58
CA VAL A 70 1.30 -10.67 -4.69
C VAL A 70 -0.21 -10.62 -4.49
N THR A 71 -0.62 -10.25 -3.28
CA THR A 71 -1.95 -9.73 -2.97
C THR A 71 -1.78 -8.31 -2.41
N GLY A 72 -2.52 -7.35 -2.98
CA GLY A 72 -2.36 -5.92 -2.70
C GLY A 72 -1.37 -5.25 -3.66
N MET A 73 -0.89 -4.04 -3.32
CA MET A 73 0.10 -3.31 -4.12
C MET A 73 1.47 -3.31 -3.43
N TRP A 74 2.47 -3.82 -4.13
CA TRP A 74 3.85 -3.94 -3.64
C TRP A 74 4.81 -3.22 -4.56
N ILE A 75 5.75 -2.50 -3.98
CA ILE A 75 6.76 -1.70 -4.68
C ILE A 75 8.13 -2.24 -4.30
N PHE A 76 8.97 -2.42 -5.31
CA PHE A 76 10.30 -2.99 -5.20
C PHE A 76 11.30 -1.97 -5.74
N TYR A 77 12.38 -1.76 -5.00
CA TYR A 77 13.34 -0.68 -5.20
C TYR A 77 14.74 -1.26 -5.34
N ASP A 78 15.55 -0.70 -6.24
CA ASP A 78 16.93 -1.15 -6.44
C ASP A 78 17.96 -0.54 -5.48
N ASP A 79 17.54 0.37 -4.61
CA ASP A 79 18.34 0.92 -3.51
C ASP A 79 17.65 0.69 -2.13
N PRO A 80 18.42 0.57 -1.03
CA PRO A 80 17.86 0.48 0.30
C PRO A 80 17.01 1.69 0.68
N ASP A 81 16.25 1.54 1.77
CA ASP A 81 15.43 2.63 2.32
C ASP A 81 14.50 3.25 1.27
N TYR A 82 13.95 2.40 0.38
CA TYR A 82 12.96 2.76 -0.63
C TYR A 82 13.43 3.82 -1.63
N ASN A 83 14.69 3.74 -2.09
CA ASN A 83 15.33 4.74 -2.95
C ASN A 83 15.36 6.16 -2.34
N SER A 84 15.39 6.30 -1.02
CA SER A 84 15.35 7.62 -0.35
C SER A 84 16.51 8.54 -0.72
N ASN A 85 17.70 7.99 -1.01
CA ASN A 85 18.90 8.76 -1.36
C ASN A 85 19.08 8.98 -2.87
N THR A 86 18.26 8.32 -3.68
CA THR A 86 18.43 8.19 -5.14
C THR A 86 17.09 8.31 -5.88
N ALA A 87 16.11 9.00 -5.28
CA ALA A 87 14.72 9.04 -5.73
C ALA A 87 14.54 9.39 -7.23
N ASP A 88 15.50 10.10 -7.83
CA ASP A 88 15.47 10.53 -9.23
C ASP A 88 16.32 9.66 -10.18
N SER A 89 17.14 8.73 -9.68
CA SER A 89 18.09 7.94 -10.49
C SER A 89 18.02 6.43 -10.29
N SER A 90 17.29 5.97 -9.28
CA SER A 90 17.14 4.55 -8.96
C SER A 90 15.93 3.92 -9.61
N ARG A 91 16.05 2.63 -9.92
CA ARG A 91 14.97 1.86 -10.52
C ARG A 91 14.00 1.41 -9.44
N PHE A 92 12.75 1.31 -9.85
CA PHE A 92 11.71 0.68 -9.08
C PHE A 92 10.78 -0.04 -10.06
N PHE A 93 10.04 -1.00 -9.53
CA PHE A 93 8.86 -1.54 -10.20
C PHE A 93 7.81 -1.82 -9.14
N TYR A 94 6.55 -1.83 -9.52
CA TYR A 94 5.48 -2.26 -8.64
C TYR A 94 4.67 -3.36 -9.27
N VAL A 95 4.05 -4.17 -8.42
CA VAL A 95 3.18 -5.27 -8.79
C VAL A 95 1.95 -5.17 -7.92
N HIS A 96 0.77 -5.30 -8.52
CA HIS A 96 -0.48 -5.28 -7.78
C HIS A 96 -1.49 -6.29 -8.30
N GLY A 97 -2.40 -6.72 -7.42
CA GLY A 97 -3.53 -7.56 -7.77
C GLY A 97 -3.94 -8.49 -6.64
N LEU A 98 -4.73 -9.50 -6.99
CA LEU A 98 -5.21 -10.53 -6.08
C LEU A 98 -4.56 -11.86 -6.48
N ASP A 99 -3.66 -12.39 -5.64
CA ASP A 99 -2.85 -13.58 -5.97
C ASP A 99 -2.11 -13.49 -7.31
N TYR A 100 -1.79 -12.27 -7.75
CA TYR A 100 -1.22 -12.00 -9.05
C TYR A 100 0.21 -12.50 -9.13
N SER A 101 0.52 -13.30 -10.14
CA SER A 101 1.80 -13.97 -10.31
C SER A 101 2.51 -13.49 -11.57
N MET A 102 3.80 -13.17 -11.47
CA MET A 102 4.60 -12.80 -12.63
C MET A 102 6.08 -13.19 -12.48
N THR A 103 6.74 -13.38 -13.61
CA THR A 103 8.20 -13.33 -13.71
C THR A 103 8.62 -11.87 -13.88
N ILE A 104 9.65 -11.43 -13.16
CA ILE A 104 10.15 -10.06 -13.21
C ILE A 104 10.87 -9.83 -14.55
N PRO A 105 10.60 -8.70 -15.25
CA PRO A 105 11.33 -8.34 -16.47
C PRO A 105 12.83 -8.26 -16.23
N ASP A 106 13.63 -8.63 -17.23
CA ASP A 106 15.10 -8.78 -17.09
C ASP A 106 15.80 -7.48 -16.62
N GLU A 107 15.24 -6.31 -16.91
CA GLU A 107 15.78 -5.02 -16.49
C GLU A 107 15.71 -4.77 -14.96
N TYR A 108 14.77 -5.42 -14.27
CA TYR A 108 14.54 -5.32 -12.82
C TYR A 108 14.89 -6.61 -12.06
N LYS A 109 15.10 -7.71 -12.80
CA LYS A 109 15.44 -9.02 -12.26
C LYS A 109 16.75 -8.93 -11.46
N ASN A 110 16.78 -9.50 -10.25
CA ASN A 110 17.94 -9.47 -9.35
C ASN A 110 18.42 -8.05 -8.99
N LYS A 111 17.51 -7.07 -8.94
CA LYS A 111 17.84 -5.67 -8.58
C LYS A 111 17.24 -5.22 -7.26
N ALA A 112 16.12 -5.80 -6.83
CA ALA A 112 15.44 -5.32 -5.64
C ALA A 112 16.32 -5.48 -4.39
N THR A 113 16.51 -4.39 -3.64
CA THR A 113 17.24 -4.32 -2.36
C THR A 113 16.36 -3.82 -1.22
N SER A 114 15.22 -3.19 -1.52
CA SER A 114 14.16 -2.89 -0.56
C SER A 114 12.77 -3.05 -1.18
N LEU A 115 11.75 -3.22 -0.35
CA LEU A 115 10.36 -3.35 -0.81
C LEU A 115 9.35 -2.80 0.21
N ARG A 116 8.19 -2.37 -0.26
CA ARG A 116 7.12 -1.90 0.61
C ARG A 116 5.72 -2.23 0.10
N TYR A 117 4.79 -2.34 1.03
CA TYR A 117 3.37 -2.48 0.78
C TYR A 117 2.70 -1.09 0.78
N ALA A 118 1.81 -0.86 -0.18
CA ALA A 118 0.96 0.34 -0.22
C ALA A 118 -0.48 -0.03 0.14
N GLY A 119 -1.01 0.59 1.22
CA GLY A 119 -2.36 0.36 1.73
C GLY A 119 -2.43 0.19 3.24
N SER A 120 -3.63 -0.12 3.74
CA SER A 120 -3.89 -0.43 5.15
C SER A 120 -3.36 -1.83 5.49
N GLN A 121 -2.61 -1.98 6.59
CA GLN A 121 -2.11 -3.28 7.05
C GLN A 121 -3.22 -4.25 7.48
N HIS A 122 -4.44 -3.75 7.70
CA HIS A 122 -5.54 -4.51 8.30
C HIS A 122 -6.63 -4.94 7.32
N LYS A 123 -6.82 -4.19 6.22
CA LYS A 123 -7.86 -4.45 5.22
C LYS A 123 -7.34 -4.20 3.82
N LEU A 124 -7.51 -5.18 2.93
CA LEU A 124 -6.97 -5.17 1.57
C LEU A 124 -7.48 -4.01 0.70
N ASN A 125 -8.77 -3.67 0.85
CA ASN A 125 -9.43 -2.62 0.07
C ASN A 125 -9.94 -1.47 0.97
N ASP A 126 -9.21 -1.17 2.04
CA ASP A 126 -9.53 -0.05 2.91
C ASP A 126 -9.32 1.27 2.16
N ASP A 127 -10.18 2.24 2.38
CA ASP A 127 -9.99 3.60 1.87
C ASP A 127 -8.77 4.23 2.52
N TYR A 128 -7.63 4.13 1.87
CA TYR A 128 -6.32 4.47 2.40
C TYR A 128 -5.57 5.33 1.39
N TRP A 129 -5.13 6.50 1.82
CA TRP A 129 -4.24 7.35 1.03
C TRP A 129 -2.81 7.19 1.51
N SER A 130 -1.86 7.22 0.58
CA SER A 130 -0.42 7.29 0.86
C SER A 130 0.21 8.39 0.00
N ILE A 131 1.00 9.25 0.62
CA ILE A 131 1.85 10.23 -0.05
C ILE A 131 3.32 9.86 0.14
N TYR A 132 4.16 10.19 -0.83
CA TYR A 132 5.57 9.83 -0.83
C TYR A 132 6.45 11.04 -1.12
N GLN A 133 7.60 11.09 -0.46
CA GLN A 133 8.62 12.14 -0.61
C GLN A 133 9.17 12.23 -2.04
N GLY A 134 9.33 11.10 -2.72
CA GLY A 134 9.88 11.06 -4.08
C GLY A 134 8.81 10.90 -5.14
N MET A 135 9.19 11.20 -6.38
CA MET A 135 8.49 10.65 -7.54
C MET A 135 8.55 9.11 -7.47
N TYR A 136 7.61 8.45 -8.17
CA TYR A 136 7.62 7.00 -8.28
C TYR A 136 7.62 6.27 -6.92
N PHE A 137 6.99 6.87 -5.93
CA PHE A 137 6.77 6.31 -4.60
C PHE A 137 8.06 6.08 -3.79
N ALA A 138 9.14 6.80 -4.10
CA ALA A 138 10.41 6.72 -3.39
C ALA A 138 10.40 7.49 -2.04
N GLY A 139 11.33 7.12 -1.16
CA GLY A 139 11.63 7.83 0.07
C GLY A 139 10.59 7.66 1.19
N ASP A 140 10.54 8.67 2.05
CA ASP A 140 9.63 8.71 3.19
C ASP A 140 8.16 8.70 2.74
N THR A 141 7.29 8.13 3.58
CA THR A 141 5.85 8.05 3.29
C THR A 141 5.02 8.40 4.51
N LEU A 142 3.84 8.94 4.26
CA LEU A 142 2.77 9.05 5.23
C LEU A 142 1.48 8.55 4.58
N GLY A 143 0.65 7.87 5.35
CA GLY A 143 -0.67 7.47 4.90
C GLY A 143 -1.65 7.28 6.04
N GLY A 144 -2.92 7.08 5.67
CA GLY A 144 -3.98 6.83 6.63
C GLY A 144 -5.34 6.67 5.98
N THR A 145 -6.34 6.42 6.83
CA THR A 145 -7.75 6.26 6.43
C THR A 145 -8.63 7.46 6.78
N ASN A 146 -8.06 8.43 7.51
CA ASN A 146 -8.75 9.60 8.03
C ASN A 146 -8.31 10.86 7.28
N ASP A 147 -9.15 11.88 7.36
CA ASP A 147 -8.80 13.23 6.94
C ASP A 147 -7.67 13.79 7.82
N MET A 148 -6.80 14.57 7.21
CA MET A 148 -5.71 15.31 7.87
C MET A 148 -5.83 16.78 7.53
N THR A 149 -6.17 17.60 8.52
CA THR A 149 -6.28 19.06 8.37
C THR A 149 -4.92 19.73 8.25
N ASP A 150 -3.87 19.12 8.77
CA ASP A 150 -2.53 19.71 8.79
C ASP A 150 -1.45 18.64 8.62
N LEU A 151 -0.70 18.75 7.53
CA LEU A 151 0.48 17.94 7.21
C LEU A 151 1.77 18.77 7.28
N SER A 152 1.76 19.93 7.94
CA SER A 152 2.93 20.80 8.09
C SER A 152 4.04 20.20 8.95
N PHE A 153 3.73 19.15 9.71
CA PHE A 153 4.73 18.39 10.47
C PHE A 153 5.64 17.53 9.59
N LEU A 154 5.25 17.30 8.33
CA LEU A 154 6.09 16.58 7.38
C LEU A 154 7.36 17.36 7.10
N THR A 155 8.49 16.65 7.15
CA THR A 155 9.81 17.17 6.78
C THR A 155 10.08 17.13 5.28
N PHE A 156 9.12 16.61 4.49
CA PHE A 156 9.19 16.48 3.05
C PHE A 156 7.92 16.99 2.35
N ASP A 157 8.05 17.33 1.07
CA ASP A 157 6.91 17.59 0.19
C ASP A 157 6.52 16.30 -0.52
N ALA A 158 5.23 16.11 -0.79
CA ALA A 158 4.75 14.93 -1.49
C ALA A 158 4.90 15.09 -3.00
N PHE A 159 5.44 14.08 -3.68
CA PHE A 159 5.65 14.07 -5.14
C PHE A 159 4.91 12.96 -5.87
N SER A 160 4.45 11.94 -5.15
CA SER A 160 3.64 10.86 -5.70
C SER A 160 2.63 10.35 -4.67
N VAL A 161 1.56 9.72 -5.16
CA VAL A 161 0.42 9.29 -4.35
C VAL A 161 -0.05 7.91 -4.78
N ILE A 162 -0.39 7.07 -3.81
CA ILE A 162 -1.15 5.84 -4.04
C ILE A 162 -2.43 5.91 -3.20
N LEU A 163 -3.55 5.62 -3.83
CA LEU A 163 -4.83 5.38 -3.18
C LEU A 163 -5.13 3.88 -3.22
N VAL A 164 -5.63 3.36 -2.11
CA VAL A 164 -6.26 2.04 -2.01
C VAL A 164 -7.70 2.26 -1.56
N GLY A 165 -8.62 1.42 -2.02
CA GLY A 165 -10.05 1.52 -1.68
C GLY A 165 -10.84 2.23 -2.76
N LYS A 166 -12.14 2.44 -2.49
CA LYS A 166 -13.12 2.87 -3.50
C LYS A 166 -13.34 4.37 -3.52
N THR A 167 -12.89 5.08 -2.50
CA THR A 167 -13.18 6.51 -2.36
C THR A 167 -12.12 7.38 -2.99
N ALA A 168 -12.59 8.48 -3.58
CA ALA A 168 -11.73 9.58 -3.98
C ALA A 168 -11.12 10.27 -2.76
N TRP A 169 -9.99 10.92 -2.96
CA TRP A 169 -9.34 11.77 -1.95
C TRP A 169 -8.98 13.13 -2.56
N SER A 170 -9.16 14.19 -1.77
CA SER A 170 -8.73 15.54 -2.14
C SER A 170 -7.45 15.91 -1.42
N PHE A 171 -6.42 16.26 -2.19
CA PHE A 171 -5.12 16.73 -1.71
C PHE A 171 -5.04 18.24 -1.96
N CYS A 172 -4.83 19.01 -0.90
CA CYS A 172 -4.87 20.48 -0.93
C CYS A 172 -3.51 21.09 -0.57
N GLU A 173 -3.18 22.23 -1.18
CA GLU A 173 -1.92 22.95 -0.93
C GLU A 173 -1.92 23.76 0.37
N GLY A 174 -3.10 24.08 0.92
CA GLY A 174 -3.24 24.75 2.21
C GLY A 174 -3.61 23.78 3.34
N VAL A 175 -3.31 24.19 4.58
CA VAL A 175 -3.88 23.57 5.79
C VAL A 175 -5.39 23.83 5.87
N ASN A 176 -6.11 23.01 6.64
CA ASN A 176 -7.57 23.04 6.79
C ASN A 176 -8.31 23.04 5.44
N TYR A 177 -7.76 22.34 4.45
CA TYR A 177 -8.33 22.19 3.11
C TYR A 177 -8.45 23.51 2.33
N ALA A 178 -7.63 24.50 2.68
CA ALA A 178 -7.58 25.77 1.98
C ALA A 178 -6.76 25.68 0.68
N GLY A 179 -6.96 26.67 -0.20
CA GLY A 179 -6.20 26.80 -1.44
C GLY A 179 -6.62 25.81 -2.53
N PRO A 180 -5.80 25.65 -3.58
CA PRO A 180 -6.03 24.67 -4.63
C PRO A 180 -6.05 23.25 -4.05
N CYS A 181 -7.00 22.45 -4.53
CA CYS A 181 -7.09 21.03 -4.23
C CYS A 181 -7.26 20.24 -5.52
N VAL A 182 -6.61 19.08 -5.58
CA VAL A 182 -6.81 18.08 -6.62
C VAL A 182 -7.55 16.90 -6.02
N CYS A 183 -8.62 16.49 -6.69
CA CYS A 183 -9.37 15.29 -6.38
C CYS A 183 -8.82 14.12 -7.20
N MET A 184 -8.40 13.06 -6.51
CA MET A 184 -7.81 11.87 -7.09
C MET A 184 -8.74 10.69 -6.88
N TRP A 185 -9.01 9.96 -7.96
CA TRP A 185 -9.85 8.76 -7.94
C TRP A 185 -9.03 7.50 -8.15
N PRO A 186 -9.29 6.43 -7.38
CA PRO A 186 -8.97 5.07 -7.79
C PRO A 186 -9.64 4.75 -9.13
N ASP A 187 -8.90 4.17 -10.06
CA ASP A 187 -9.41 3.78 -11.39
C ASP A 187 -8.89 2.43 -11.89
N THR A 188 -8.05 1.76 -11.10
CA THR A 188 -7.66 0.37 -11.31
C THR A 188 -8.46 -0.52 -10.36
N HIS A 189 -9.16 -1.52 -10.90
CA HIS A 189 -10.00 -2.44 -10.13
C HIS A 189 -9.57 -3.90 -10.34
N HIS A 190 -9.37 -4.64 -9.27
CA HIS A 190 -9.20 -6.09 -9.28
C HIS A 190 -10.30 -6.74 -8.45
N ASP A 191 -10.84 -7.84 -8.97
CA ASP A 191 -11.73 -8.74 -8.26
C ASP A 191 -11.32 -10.20 -8.50
N ASP A 192 -11.85 -11.11 -7.69
CA ASP A 192 -11.64 -12.54 -7.87
C ASP A 192 -12.87 -13.38 -7.53
N THR A 193 -12.77 -14.69 -7.75
CA THR A 193 -13.85 -15.64 -7.47
C THR A 193 -14.12 -15.85 -5.98
N LEU A 194 -13.31 -15.26 -5.09
CA LEU A 194 -13.48 -15.27 -3.65
C LEU A 194 -14.12 -13.97 -3.14
N PHE A 195 -14.58 -13.10 -4.06
CA PHE A 195 -15.19 -11.80 -3.75
C PHE A 195 -14.25 -10.86 -2.99
N ARG A 196 -12.93 -11.03 -3.16
CA ARG A 196 -11.98 -10.00 -2.76
C ARG A 196 -11.98 -8.91 -3.82
N GLU A 197 -11.75 -7.70 -3.38
CA GLU A 197 -11.60 -6.54 -4.24
C GLU A 197 -10.30 -5.82 -3.88
N LEU A 198 -9.74 -5.12 -4.85
CA LEU A 198 -8.62 -4.22 -4.67
C LEU A 198 -8.77 -3.08 -5.70
N ASP A 199 -9.10 -1.90 -5.20
CA ASP A 199 -9.20 -0.67 -5.97
C ASP A 199 -7.96 0.18 -5.71
N LEU A 200 -7.35 0.70 -6.78
CA LEU A 200 -6.09 1.45 -6.74
C LEU A 200 -6.19 2.73 -7.55
N GLY A 201 -5.61 3.81 -7.02
CA GLY A 201 -5.26 5.02 -7.75
C GLY A 201 -3.77 5.23 -7.70
N ILE A 202 -3.09 5.21 -8.85
CA ILE A 202 -1.63 5.17 -8.92
C ILE A 202 -1.13 6.45 -9.58
N PHE A 203 -0.54 7.36 -8.80
CA PHE A 203 -0.10 8.67 -9.26
C PHE A 203 1.41 8.82 -9.06
N PRO A 204 2.25 8.36 -10.01
CA PRO A 204 3.70 8.35 -9.84
C PRO A 204 4.33 9.74 -9.80
N THR A 205 3.64 10.77 -10.32
CA THR A 205 4.13 12.16 -10.32
C THR A 205 2.97 13.14 -10.16
N LEU A 206 2.93 13.94 -9.08
CA LEU A 206 1.83 14.87 -8.84
C LEU A 206 1.75 16.03 -9.84
N THR A 207 2.89 16.42 -10.41
CA THR A 207 2.98 17.45 -11.44
C THR A 207 2.17 17.10 -12.69
N SER A 208 2.03 15.82 -13.01
CA SER A 208 1.25 15.32 -14.15
C SER A 208 -0.26 15.28 -13.86
N TYR A 209 -0.67 15.29 -12.59
CA TYR A 209 -2.06 15.09 -12.16
C TYR A 209 -2.58 16.27 -11.36
N GLY A 210 -2.86 17.36 -12.07
CA GLY A 210 -3.49 18.56 -11.51
C GLY A 210 -2.54 19.63 -10.99
N GLY A 211 -1.23 19.41 -11.08
CA GLY A 211 -0.21 20.45 -10.95
C GLY A 211 -0.05 21.01 -9.52
N ILE A 212 -0.49 20.26 -8.50
CA ILE A 212 -0.19 20.63 -7.11
C ILE A 212 1.29 20.42 -6.83
N LEU A 213 1.91 21.44 -6.25
CA LEU A 213 3.34 21.43 -5.93
C LEU A 213 3.59 20.97 -4.50
N ARG A 214 2.55 21.03 -3.65
CA ARG A 214 2.68 20.72 -2.23
C ARG A 214 1.37 20.19 -1.66
N VAL A 215 1.45 19.15 -0.83
CA VAL A 215 0.29 18.65 -0.08
C VAL A 215 0.40 19.12 1.37
N ARG A 216 -0.61 19.84 1.87
CA ARG A 216 -0.69 20.33 3.26
C ARG A 216 -1.91 19.87 4.02
N SER A 217 -2.93 19.37 3.33
CA SER A 217 -4.07 18.69 3.95
C SER A 217 -4.70 17.69 2.98
N VAL A 218 -5.37 16.69 3.54
CA VAL A 218 -6.00 15.57 2.81
C VAL A 218 -7.37 15.30 3.38
N ARG A 219 -8.39 15.13 2.53
CA ARG A 219 -9.76 14.80 2.96
C ARG A 219 -10.41 13.80 2.02
N LYS A 220 -11.14 12.85 2.60
CA LYS A 220 -11.89 11.82 1.88
C LYS A 220 -13.03 12.44 1.11
N GLY A 221 -13.14 12.14 -0.18
CA GLY A 221 -14.11 12.68 -1.11
C GLY A 221 -13.52 13.72 -2.05
N CYS A 222 -14.35 14.15 -3.00
CA CYS A 222 -13.96 15.03 -4.10
C CYS A 222 -14.41 16.48 -3.84
N TYR A 223 -13.45 17.35 -3.53
CA TYR A 223 -13.70 18.75 -3.19
C TYR A 223 -12.80 19.73 -3.93
N GLY A 224 -11.84 19.21 -4.71
CA GLY A 224 -11.07 19.98 -5.68
C GLY A 224 -11.89 20.27 -6.95
N LYS A 225 -11.52 21.35 -7.64
CA LYS A 225 -12.05 21.64 -8.98
C LYS A 225 -11.39 20.79 -10.07
N VAL A 226 -10.15 20.36 -9.83
CA VAL A 226 -9.41 19.46 -10.72
C VAL A 226 -9.69 18.03 -10.29
N ILE A 227 -10.19 17.23 -11.23
CA ILE A 227 -10.42 15.81 -11.05
C ILE A 227 -9.35 15.09 -11.88
N SER A 228 -8.61 14.20 -11.23
CA SER A 228 -7.58 13.38 -11.85
C SER A 228 -7.90 11.91 -11.59
N SER A 229 -7.84 11.13 -12.65
CA SER A 229 -7.78 9.67 -12.58
C SER A 229 -6.39 9.24 -13.02
N SER A 230 -5.84 8.21 -12.38
CA SER A 230 -4.55 7.63 -12.77
C SER A 230 -4.68 6.96 -14.14
N SER A 231 -4.48 7.74 -15.21
CA SER A 231 -4.55 7.21 -16.57
C SER A 231 -3.38 6.25 -16.81
N ASP A 232 -3.49 5.03 -16.32
CA ASP A 232 -2.75 3.88 -16.81
C ASP A 232 -3.39 3.54 -18.17
N SER A 233 -3.10 4.38 -19.18
CA SER A 233 -3.76 4.37 -20.47
C SER A 233 -3.34 3.16 -21.28
N GLY A 234 -4.05 2.05 -21.06
CA GLY A 234 -4.03 0.83 -21.88
C GLY A 234 -5.40 0.17 -21.98
N SER A 235 -6.51 0.91 -21.82
CA SER A 235 -7.86 0.35 -21.95
C SER A 235 -8.41 0.53 -23.37
N SER A 236 -8.55 -0.56 -24.12
CA SER A 236 -9.60 -0.68 -25.14
C SER A 236 -10.63 -1.69 -24.66
N SER A 237 -11.84 -1.21 -24.41
CA SER A 237 -13.00 -1.98 -24.00
C SER A 237 -13.36 -3.07 -25.02
N SER A 238 -13.34 -4.34 -24.60
CA SER A 238 -14.47 -5.25 -24.84
C SER A 238 -14.36 -6.45 -23.90
N SER A 239 -15.47 -6.73 -23.23
CA SER A 239 -15.97 -8.05 -22.82
C SER A 239 -14.95 -9.08 -22.30
N SER A 240 -14.99 -9.34 -20.98
CA SER A 240 -14.55 -10.59 -20.35
C SER A 240 -13.15 -11.07 -20.72
N SER A 241 -12.10 -10.53 -20.11
CA SER A 241 -10.83 -11.24 -19.87
C SER A 241 -9.87 -10.40 -19.04
N ARG A 242 -9.04 -11.09 -18.25
CA ARG A 242 -7.87 -10.57 -17.51
C ARG A 242 -7.12 -9.47 -18.27
N ILE A 243 -6.96 -8.30 -17.65
CA ILE A 243 -6.01 -7.24 -18.05
C ILE A 243 -5.53 -6.63 -16.72
N THR A 244 -4.40 -6.97 -16.09
CA THR A 244 -2.93 -6.88 -16.38
C THR A 244 -2.40 -5.46 -16.55
N HIS A 245 -1.65 -4.95 -15.57
CA HIS A 245 -0.81 -3.74 -15.71
C HIS A 245 0.51 -3.88 -14.91
N VAL A 246 1.62 -3.58 -15.60
CA VAL A 246 2.96 -3.29 -15.04
C VAL A 246 3.27 -1.89 -15.56
N SER A 247 3.36 -0.88 -14.71
CA SER A 247 3.90 0.41 -15.16
C SER A 247 5.37 0.51 -14.78
N GLN A 248 6.20 0.78 -15.77
CA GLN A 248 7.64 0.90 -15.67
C GLN A 248 8.00 2.39 -15.59
N GLY A 249 8.81 2.80 -14.62
CA GLY A 249 9.46 4.10 -14.63
C GLY A 249 10.86 3.98 -15.19
N THR A 250 11.08 4.50 -16.40
CA THR A 250 12.41 4.91 -16.89
C THR A 250 12.28 6.30 -17.52
N GLU A 251 13.27 7.17 -17.29
CA GLU A 251 13.31 8.47 -17.94
C GLU A 251 13.43 8.34 -19.47
N GLY A 252 12.64 9.14 -20.19
CA GLY A 252 12.92 9.51 -21.59
C GLY A 252 11.81 9.19 -22.59
N GLY A 253 10.78 10.04 -22.68
CA GLY A 253 9.84 10.00 -23.81
C GLY A 253 8.57 10.81 -23.63
N PHE A 254 8.64 12.12 -23.90
CA PHE A 254 7.45 12.97 -24.03
C PHE A 254 6.61 12.53 -25.24
N GLY A 255 5.35 12.17 -25.00
CA GLY A 255 4.33 11.95 -26.04
C GLY A 255 3.01 12.59 -25.63
N TYR A 256 2.81 13.86 -26.02
CA TYR A 256 1.50 14.49 -25.98
C TYR A 256 0.60 13.83 -27.05
N ILE A 257 -0.53 13.24 -26.66
CA ILE A 257 -1.61 12.91 -27.60
C ILE A 257 -2.79 13.85 -27.34
N GLU A 258 -2.94 14.80 -28.26
CA GLU A 258 -4.09 15.68 -28.40
C GLU A 258 -5.34 14.82 -28.73
N LYS A 259 -6.35 14.83 -27.84
CA LYS A 259 -7.61 14.13 -28.11
C LYS A 259 -8.38 14.89 -29.20
N LYS A 260 -8.33 14.36 -30.43
CA LYS A 260 -9.18 14.81 -31.54
C LYS A 260 -10.63 14.40 -31.25
N LYS A 261 -11.50 15.41 -31.16
CA LYS A 261 -12.95 15.28 -31.06
C LYS A 261 -13.47 14.60 -32.34
N ILE A 262 -14.22 13.52 -32.21
CA ILE A 262 -14.98 12.92 -33.31
C ILE A 262 -16.43 13.33 -33.08
N ASP A 263 -17.00 14.02 -34.07
CA ASP A 263 -18.42 14.39 -34.14
C ASP A 263 -19.31 13.18 -34.43
#